data_AF-A0A7Y7WWY6-F1
#
_entry.id   AF-A0A7Y7WWY6-F1
#
_cell.length_a   1.000
_cell.length_b   1.000
_cell.length_c   1.000
_cell.angle_alpha   90.00
_cell.angle_beta   90.00
_cell.angle_gamma   90.00
#
_symmetry.space_group_name_H-M   'P 1'
#
loop_
_entity.id
_entity.type
_entity.pdbx_description
1 polymer ?
#
loop_
_entity_poly.entity_id
_entity_poly.type
_entity_poly.pdbx_seq_one_letter_code
_entity_poly.pdbx_strand_id
1 'polypeptide(L)'
;MTTPATQYPIEKHKHLYAKWCAAAAYGRGLAGGGNSLAFDLIEASGLGLVTGPESIGQNVDKWQIGFMKKIEVEAARLGVTDFSFGRAQKLVNIYLKTVLVCGGHHQHPRVALLHPPLDFELFKGLRSFLSKNRVAMCKARSAFIAAQKRNPRWTKFSEADYVAHIDVIKLLMDGKPLYQVEEHWEL
;
A
#
# COMPACT_ATOMS: atom_id res chain seq x y z
N MET A 1 -4.10 -3.26 47.11
CA MET A 1 -4.02 -4.16 45.95
C MET A 1 -3.87 -3.28 44.71
N THR A 2 -2.67 -3.18 44.17
CA THR A 2 -2.40 -2.46 42.93
C THR A 2 -2.93 -3.30 41.77
N THR A 3 -3.94 -2.79 41.07
CA THR A 3 -4.45 -3.36 39.83
C THR A 3 -3.27 -3.58 38.87
N PRO A 4 -3.10 -4.76 38.25
CA PRO A 4 -2.03 -4.94 37.29
C PRO A 4 -2.22 -3.93 36.14
N ALA A 5 -1.14 -3.25 35.76
CA ALA A 5 -1.14 -2.39 34.59
C ALA A 5 -1.73 -3.16 33.40
N THR A 6 -2.70 -2.55 32.71
CA THR A 6 -3.36 -3.09 31.51
C THR A 6 -2.35 -3.81 30.63
N GLN A 7 -2.50 -5.13 30.53
CA GLN A 7 -1.61 -6.03 29.78
C GLN A 7 -1.45 -5.52 28.34
N TYR A 8 -0.21 -5.47 27.84
CA TYR A 8 0.09 -5.03 26.48
C TYR A 8 -0.58 -5.96 25.45
N PRO A 9 -1.58 -5.49 24.67
CA PRO A 9 -2.34 -6.36 23.78
C PRO A 9 -1.61 -6.57 22.45
N ILE A 10 -1.79 -7.74 21.83
CA ILE A 10 -1.17 -8.08 20.54
C ILE A 10 -1.54 -7.09 19.42
N GLU A 11 -2.75 -6.53 19.45
CA GLU A 11 -3.18 -5.54 18.46
C GLU A 11 -2.36 -4.24 18.55
N LYS A 12 -1.97 -3.83 19.77
CA LYS A 12 -1.05 -2.70 19.96
C LYS A 12 0.33 -3.01 19.38
N HIS A 13 0.80 -4.25 19.48
CA HIS A 13 2.07 -4.67 18.89
C HIS A 13 2.05 -4.61 17.36
N LYS A 14 1.03 -5.21 16.73
CA LYS A 14 0.84 -5.19 15.28
C LYS A 14 0.78 -3.77 14.75
N HIS A 15 -0.02 -2.91 15.40
CA HIS A 15 -0.17 -1.52 15.01
C HIS A 15 1.14 -0.73 15.06
N LEU A 16 1.91 -0.85 16.16
CA LEU A 16 3.21 -0.18 16.29
C LEU A 16 4.22 -0.65 15.23
N TYR A 17 4.27 -1.97 14.98
CA TYR A 17 5.17 -2.52 13.97
C TYR A 17 4.76 -2.11 12.55
N ALA A 18 3.47 -2.17 12.22
CA ALA A 18 2.94 -1.74 10.92
C ALA A 18 3.19 -0.25 10.65
N LYS A 19 3.00 0.62 11.65
CA LYS A 19 3.36 2.04 11.56
C LYS A 19 4.83 2.23 11.22
N TRP A 20 5.71 1.55 11.94
CA TRP A 20 7.15 1.65 11.73
C TRP A 20 7.55 1.19 10.32
N CYS A 21 7.03 0.05 9.86
CA CYS A 21 7.27 -0.44 8.50
C CYS A 21 6.78 0.54 7.42
N ALA A 22 5.57 1.08 7.58
CA ALA A 22 4.99 2.04 6.65
C ALA A 22 5.80 3.35 6.59
N ALA A 23 6.21 3.86 7.76
CA ALA A 23 7.03 5.06 7.88
C ALA A 23 8.42 4.90 7.23
N ALA A 24 9.04 3.74 7.35
CA ALA A 24 10.31 3.45 6.69
C ALA A 24 10.20 3.44 5.15
N ALA A 25 9.02 3.07 4.62
CA ALA A 25 8.84 2.84 3.19
C ALA A 25 8.39 4.09 2.39
N TYR A 26 7.65 5.02 2.99
CA TYR A 26 6.99 6.11 2.22
C TYR A 26 7.89 7.33 1.94
N GLY A 27 8.90 7.58 2.78
CA GLY A 27 9.54 8.89 2.92
C GLY A 27 10.53 9.28 1.81
N ARG A 28 10.77 8.42 0.81
CA ARG A 28 11.81 8.62 -0.21
C ARG A 28 11.75 10.02 -0.84
N GLY A 29 12.73 10.87 -0.56
CA GLY A 29 12.86 12.22 -1.13
C GLY A 29 11.74 13.21 -0.75
N LEU A 30 11.09 13.06 0.41
CA LEU A 30 10.15 14.04 0.95
C LEU A 30 10.86 14.93 1.98
N ALA A 31 10.92 16.23 1.73
CA ALA A 31 11.36 17.19 2.75
C ALA A 31 10.34 17.20 3.91
N GLY A 32 10.83 17.07 5.15
CA GLY A 32 9.96 16.91 6.33
C GLY A 32 9.25 15.54 6.41
N GLY A 33 9.54 14.62 5.48
CA GLY A 33 9.02 13.25 5.49
C GLY A 33 9.74 12.37 6.50
N GLY A 34 9.31 12.44 7.76
CA GLY A 34 9.84 11.62 8.85
C GLY A 34 8.81 10.66 9.45
N ASN A 35 9.26 9.89 10.44
CA ASN A 35 8.39 8.93 11.16
C ASN A 35 7.24 9.62 11.89
N SER A 36 7.48 10.79 12.49
CA SER A 36 6.42 11.53 13.20
C SER A 36 5.25 11.85 12.28
N LEU A 37 5.52 12.47 11.13
CA LEU A 37 4.50 12.77 10.13
C LEU A 37 3.76 11.50 9.67
N ALA A 38 4.49 10.42 9.36
CA ALA A 38 3.85 9.16 8.97
C ALA A 38 2.90 8.61 10.04
N PHE A 39 3.33 8.69 11.30
CA PHE A 39 2.53 8.22 12.42
C PHE A 39 1.26 9.05 12.58
N ASP A 40 1.36 10.37 12.53
CA ASP A 40 0.21 11.27 12.63
C ASP A 40 -0.79 11.02 11.49
N LEU A 41 -0.30 10.87 10.25
CA LEU A 41 -1.14 10.55 9.09
C LEU A 41 -1.83 9.20 9.20
N ILE A 42 -1.13 8.17 9.71
CA ILE A 42 -1.71 6.84 9.92
C ILE A 42 -2.83 6.90 10.97
N GLU A 43 -2.62 7.61 12.09
CA GLU A 43 -3.66 7.78 13.11
C GLU A 43 -4.88 8.52 12.55
N ALA A 44 -4.66 9.67 11.92
CA ALA A 44 -5.73 10.50 11.38
C ALA A 44 -6.56 9.79 10.31
N SER A 45 -5.95 8.87 9.56
CA SER A 45 -6.66 8.08 8.54
C SER A 45 -7.62 7.04 9.12
N GLY A 46 -7.42 6.64 10.38
CA GLY A 46 -8.13 5.55 11.04
C GLY A 46 -7.59 4.15 10.71
N LEU A 47 -6.42 4.03 10.07
CA LEU A 47 -5.77 2.73 9.82
C LEU A 47 -5.51 1.94 11.12
N GLY A 48 -5.30 2.65 12.24
CA GLY A 48 -5.16 2.04 13.57
C GLY A 48 -6.37 1.22 14.03
N LEU A 49 -7.55 1.43 13.43
CA LEU A 49 -8.77 0.69 13.72
C LEU A 49 -8.88 -0.63 12.96
N VAL A 50 -7.97 -0.90 12.02
CA VAL A 50 -7.94 -2.14 11.24
C VAL A 50 -7.15 -3.18 12.03
N THR A 51 -7.84 -4.08 12.72
CA THR A 51 -7.25 -5.17 13.52
C THR A 51 -7.31 -6.53 12.84
N GLY A 52 -8.20 -6.69 11.86
CA GLY A 52 -8.44 -7.96 11.19
C GLY A 52 -9.26 -7.82 9.90
N PRO A 53 -9.44 -8.92 9.15
CA PRO A 53 -10.09 -8.93 7.84
C PRO A 53 -11.58 -8.50 7.87
N GLU A 54 -12.24 -8.62 9.02
CA GLU A 54 -13.61 -8.15 9.27
C GLU A 54 -13.77 -6.63 9.10
N SER A 55 -12.68 -5.87 9.26
CA SER A 55 -12.65 -4.42 9.05
C SER A 55 -12.69 -4.04 7.56
N ILE A 56 -12.43 -4.98 6.65
CA ILE A 56 -12.36 -4.70 5.21
C ILE A 56 -13.76 -4.51 4.63
N GLY A 57 -13.99 -3.33 4.05
CA GLY A 57 -15.25 -3.00 3.38
C GLY A 57 -15.58 -3.93 2.22
N GLN A 58 -16.86 -4.00 1.85
CA GLN A 58 -17.33 -4.87 0.75
C GLN A 58 -16.65 -4.56 -0.59
N ASN A 59 -16.51 -3.27 -0.91
CA ASN A 59 -15.72 -2.79 -2.04
C ASN A 59 -14.31 -2.46 -1.54
N VAL A 60 -13.38 -3.41 -1.70
CA VAL A 60 -12.00 -3.32 -1.20
C VAL A 60 -11.26 -2.12 -1.82
N ASP A 61 -11.41 -1.89 -3.12
CA ASP A 61 -10.78 -0.76 -3.82
C ASP A 61 -11.17 0.57 -3.18
N LYS A 62 -12.49 0.81 -3.06
CA LYS A 62 -13.04 2.05 -2.48
C LYS A 62 -12.64 2.21 -1.03
N TRP A 63 -12.65 1.11 -0.26
CA TRP A 63 -12.27 1.10 1.14
C TRP A 63 -10.79 1.48 1.32
N GLN A 64 -9.88 0.85 0.56
CA GLN A 64 -8.45 1.09 0.65
C GLN A 64 -8.05 2.48 0.14
N ILE A 65 -8.60 2.90 -1.01
CA ILE A 65 -8.42 4.27 -1.56
C ILE A 65 -8.95 5.33 -0.58
N GLY A 66 -10.01 5.02 0.16
CA GLY A 66 -10.54 5.90 1.19
C GLY A 66 -9.51 6.32 2.24
N PHE A 67 -8.63 5.41 2.68
CA PHE A 67 -7.53 5.75 3.60
C PHE A 67 -6.50 6.67 2.95
N MET A 68 -6.16 6.42 1.68
CA MET A 68 -5.18 7.24 0.96
C MET A 68 -5.66 8.69 0.83
N LYS A 69 -6.95 8.87 0.51
CA LYS A 69 -7.58 10.20 0.44
C LYS A 69 -7.57 10.93 1.78
N LYS A 70 -7.90 10.23 2.87
CA LYS A 70 -7.82 10.81 4.22
C LYS A 70 -6.40 11.26 4.56
N ILE A 71 -5.40 10.45 4.20
CA ILE A 71 -3.99 10.80 4.42
C ILE A 71 -3.60 12.04 3.62
N GLU A 72 -3.97 12.16 2.34
CA GLU A 72 -3.65 13.37 1.56
C GLU A 72 -4.31 14.63 2.12
N VAL A 73 -5.59 14.53 2.51
CA VAL A 73 -6.32 15.64 3.15
C VAL A 73 -5.62 16.06 4.44
N GLU A 74 -5.21 15.11 5.27
CA GLU A 74 -4.51 15.41 6.52
C GLU A 74 -3.10 15.98 6.28
N ALA A 75 -2.36 15.45 5.32
CA ALA A 75 -1.05 15.98 4.95
C ALA A 75 -1.15 17.45 4.50
N ALA A 76 -2.17 17.78 3.69
CA ALA A 76 -2.46 19.14 3.30
C ALA A 76 -2.83 20.03 4.50
N ARG A 77 -3.65 19.52 5.43
CA ARG A 77 -4.02 20.23 6.68
C ARG A 77 -2.80 20.54 7.55
N LEU A 78 -1.82 19.64 7.58
CA LEU A 78 -0.54 19.81 8.29
C LEU A 78 0.49 20.67 7.52
N GLY A 79 0.12 21.22 6.36
CA GLY A 79 0.98 22.09 5.55
C GLY A 79 2.05 21.36 4.73
N VAL A 80 1.90 20.06 4.49
CA VAL A 80 2.84 19.27 3.68
C VAL A 80 2.46 19.35 2.20
N THR A 81 3.07 20.29 1.49
CA THR A 81 2.69 20.66 0.11
C THR A 81 3.12 19.66 -0.97
N ASP A 82 4.13 18.82 -0.70
CA ASP A 82 4.67 17.84 -1.66
C ASP A 82 4.22 16.39 -1.38
N PHE A 83 3.15 16.23 -0.61
CA PHE A 83 2.59 14.91 -0.30
C PHE A 83 1.68 14.44 -1.43
N SER A 84 2.06 13.34 -2.09
CA SER A 84 1.31 12.78 -3.21
C SER A 84 0.50 11.54 -2.82
N PHE A 85 -0.50 11.22 -3.64
CA PHE A 85 -1.26 9.97 -3.55
C PHE A 85 -0.34 8.74 -3.55
N GLY A 86 0.75 8.82 -4.31
CA GLY A 86 1.81 7.83 -4.34
C GLY A 86 2.52 7.57 -3.01
N ARG A 87 2.60 8.58 -2.14
CA ARG A 87 3.09 8.42 -0.77
C ARG A 87 2.00 7.86 0.15
N ALA A 88 0.77 8.33 -0.03
CA ALA A 88 -0.39 7.82 0.71
C ALA A 88 -0.56 6.31 0.49
N GLN A 89 -0.51 5.82 -0.76
CA GLN A 89 -0.60 4.38 -1.04
C GLN A 89 0.52 3.59 -0.38
N LYS A 90 1.73 4.15 -0.27
CA LYS A 90 2.85 3.43 0.35
C LYS A 90 2.60 3.24 1.85
N LEU A 91 2.10 4.27 2.52
CA LEU A 91 1.69 4.16 3.93
C LEU A 91 0.59 3.12 4.11
N VAL A 92 -0.51 3.25 3.35
CA VAL A 92 -1.68 2.38 3.47
C VAL A 92 -1.34 0.92 3.14
N ASN A 93 -0.70 0.67 2.00
CA ASN A 93 -0.50 -0.69 1.51
C ASN A 93 0.53 -1.44 2.34
N ILE A 94 1.60 -0.77 2.82
CA ILE A 94 2.54 -1.39 3.75
C ILE A 94 1.87 -1.67 5.08
N TYR A 95 1.12 -0.71 5.64
CA TYR A 95 0.42 -0.92 6.91
C TYR A 95 -0.53 -2.12 6.83
N LEU A 96 -1.39 -2.16 5.82
CA LEU A 96 -2.37 -3.23 5.64
C LEU A 96 -1.71 -4.58 5.33
N LYS A 97 -0.64 -4.59 4.53
CA LYS A 97 0.15 -5.82 4.29
C LYS A 97 0.71 -6.34 5.61
N THR A 98 1.31 -5.49 6.42
CA THR A 98 1.91 -5.91 7.70
C THR A 98 0.85 -6.48 8.65
N VAL A 99 -0.30 -5.81 8.81
CA VAL A 99 -1.34 -6.25 9.75
C VAL A 99 -2.11 -7.47 9.25
N LEU A 100 -2.45 -7.52 7.95
CA LEU A 100 -3.40 -8.51 7.43
C LEU A 100 -2.71 -9.65 6.69
N VAL A 101 -1.84 -9.36 5.73
CA VAL A 101 -1.16 -10.41 4.94
C VAL A 101 -0.11 -11.10 5.82
N CYS A 102 0.85 -10.34 6.32
CA CYS A 102 1.92 -10.85 7.19
C CYS A 102 1.43 -11.18 8.60
N GLY A 103 0.27 -10.67 9.01
CA GLY A 103 -0.37 -11.02 10.29
C GLY A 103 -1.15 -12.33 10.28
N GLY A 104 -1.08 -13.11 9.19
CA GLY A 104 -1.65 -14.47 9.11
C GLY A 104 -3.02 -14.57 8.45
N HIS A 105 -3.58 -13.46 7.93
CA HIS A 105 -4.90 -13.46 7.28
C HIS A 105 -4.84 -13.54 5.74
N HIS A 106 -3.69 -13.93 5.18
CA HIS A 106 -3.44 -13.96 3.73
C HIS A 106 -4.42 -14.82 2.92
N GLN A 107 -5.05 -15.83 3.53
CA GLN A 107 -6.06 -16.69 2.87
C GLN A 107 -7.47 -16.06 2.82
N HIS A 108 -7.71 -14.96 3.52
CA HIS A 108 -9.04 -14.35 3.55
C HIS A 108 -9.38 -13.73 2.17
N PRO A 109 -10.57 -13.99 1.58
CA PRO A 109 -10.89 -13.54 0.23
C PRO A 109 -10.75 -12.02 0.01
N ARG A 110 -11.13 -11.21 1.01
CA ARG A 110 -10.95 -9.74 0.92
C ARG A 110 -9.51 -9.29 1.11
N VAL A 111 -8.68 -10.06 1.81
CA VAL A 111 -7.25 -9.77 1.98
C VAL A 111 -6.51 -10.02 0.66
N ALA A 112 -6.91 -11.04 -0.09
CA ALA A 112 -6.38 -11.32 -1.41
C ALA A 112 -6.61 -10.18 -2.42
N LEU A 113 -7.59 -9.31 -2.17
CA LEU A 113 -7.91 -8.15 -3.02
C LEU A 113 -7.19 -6.87 -2.59
N LEU A 114 -6.44 -6.88 -1.49
CA LEU A 114 -5.71 -5.68 -1.04
C LEU A 114 -4.65 -5.29 -2.06
N HIS A 115 -4.57 -4.00 -2.35
CA HIS A 115 -3.58 -3.49 -3.29
C HIS A 115 -2.17 -3.65 -2.70
N PRO A 116 -1.19 -4.15 -3.48
CA PRO A 116 0.18 -4.23 -3.04
C PRO A 116 0.84 -2.84 -2.98
N PRO A 117 1.88 -2.66 -2.17
CA PRO A 117 2.65 -1.43 -2.15
C PRO A 117 3.42 -1.26 -3.46
N LEU A 118 3.09 -0.21 -4.23
CA LEU A 118 3.80 0.08 -5.48
C LEU A 118 5.10 0.83 -5.19
N ASP A 119 6.19 0.41 -5.83
CA ASP A 119 7.48 1.09 -5.79
C ASP A 119 8.34 0.81 -7.04
N PHE A 120 9.54 1.40 -7.04
CA PHE A 120 10.49 1.26 -8.13
C PHE A 120 10.99 -0.17 -8.31
N GLU A 121 11.26 -0.89 -7.22
CA GLU A 121 11.78 -2.27 -7.30
C GLU A 121 10.73 -3.23 -7.87
N LEU A 122 9.45 -3.02 -7.54
CA LEU A 122 8.37 -3.79 -8.15
C LEU A 122 8.29 -3.51 -9.64
N PHE A 123 8.32 -2.24 -10.05
CA PHE A 123 8.24 -1.88 -11.47
C PHE A 123 9.44 -2.39 -12.26
N LYS A 124 10.63 -2.43 -11.66
CA LYS A 124 11.84 -2.98 -12.26
C LYS A 124 11.68 -4.48 -12.54
N GLY A 125 11.29 -5.27 -11.54
CA GLY A 125 11.12 -6.70 -11.74
C GLY A 125 9.89 -7.06 -12.59
N LEU A 126 8.80 -6.31 -12.51
CA LEU A 126 7.67 -6.45 -13.44
C LEU A 126 8.08 -6.22 -14.89
N ARG A 127 8.93 -5.22 -15.15
CA ARG A 127 9.47 -4.98 -16.49
C ARG A 127 10.28 -6.17 -16.99
N SER A 128 11.14 -6.73 -16.13
CA SER A 128 11.94 -7.94 -16.42
C SER A 128 11.05 -9.14 -16.73
N PHE A 129 10.09 -9.43 -15.84
CA PHE A 129 9.14 -10.54 -15.97
C PHE A 129 8.29 -10.44 -17.24
N LEU A 130 7.67 -9.28 -17.49
CA LEU A 130 6.80 -9.06 -18.65
C LEU A 130 7.58 -9.07 -19.97
N SER A 131 8.86 -8.68 -19.96
CA SER A 131 9.71 -8.78 -21.14
C SER A 131 9.98 -10.25 -21.51
N LYS A 132 10.30 -11.09 -20.52
CA LYS A 132 10.54 -12.53 -20.70
C LYS A 132 9.29 -13.29 -21.12
N ASN A 133 8.11 -12.82 -20.72
CA ASN A 133 6.82 -13.47 -20.99
C ASN A 133 5.97 -12.73 -22.04
N ARG A 134 6.61 -12.05 -23.00
CA ARG A 134 5.95 -11.10 -23.92
C ARG A 134 4.73 -11.68 -24.66
N VAL A 135 4.81 -12.93 -25.11
CA VAL A 135 3.73 -13.57 -25.89
C VAL A 135 2.55 -13.92 -24.97
N ALA A 136 2.81 -14.66 -23.90
CA ALA A 136 1.78 -15.09 -22.95
C ALA A 136 1.09 -13.91 -22.22
N MET A 137 1.85 -12.85 -21.94
CA MET A 137 1.39 -11.70 -21.14
C MET A 137 1.21 -10.42 -21.98
N CYS A 138 0.89 -10.54 -23.28
CA CYS A 138 0.82 -9.40 -24.20
C CYS A 138 -0.10 -8.27 -23.70
N LYS A 139 -1.28 -8.60 -23.19
CA LYS A 139 -2.26 -7.64 -22.67
C LYS A 139 -1.73 -6.92 -21.42
N ALA A 140 -1.26 -7.68 -20.42
CA ALA A 140 -0.70 -7.14 -19.18
C ALA A 140 0.54 -6.28 -19.45
N ARG A 141 1.42 -6.72 -20.35
CA ARG A 141 2.59 -5.96 -20.79
C ARG A 141 2.21 -4.63 -21.44
N SER A 142 1.23 -4.63 -22.33
CA SER A 142 0.79 -3.41 -23.02
C SER A 142 0.18 -2.41 -22.02
N ALA A 143 -0.64 -2.89 -21.08
CA ALA A 143 -1.20 -2.08 -20.01
C ALA A 143 -0.10 -1.53 -19.08
N PHE A 144 0.88 -2.36 -18.69
CA PHE A 144 2.03 -1.93 -17.89
C PHE A 144 2.82 -0.81 -18.58
N ILE A 145 3.12 -0.96 -19.87
CA ILE A 145 3.81 0.08 -20.65
C ILE A 145 2.99 1.37 -20.69
N ALA A 146 1.67 1.29 -20.86
CA ALA A 146 0.80 2.45 -20.85
C ALA A 146 0.81 3.17 -19.47
N ALA A 147 0.68 2.42 -18.37
CA ALA A 147 0.75 2.97 -17.02
C ALA A 147 2.12 3.61 -16.72
N GLN A 148 3.22 2.96 -17.10
CA GLN A 148 4.57 3.49 -16.94
C GLN A 148 4.83 4.73 -17.81
N LYS A 149 4.25 4.82 -19.01
CA LYS A 149 4.30 6.04 -19.83
C LYS A 149 3.52 7.19 -19.21
N ARG A 150 2.39 6.89 -18.56
CA ARG A 150 1.59 7.88 -17.85
C ARG A 150 2.36 8.49 -16.69
N ASN A 151 2.91 7.66 -15.81
CA ASN A 151 3.77 8.11 -14.72
C ASN A 151 4.60 6.94 -14.18
N PRO A 152 5.94 6.91 -14.32
CA PRO A 152 6.75 5.83 -13.77
C PRO A 152 7.18 6.07 -12.32
N ARG A 153 6.96 7.28 -11.78
CA ARG A 153 7.49 7.72 -10.48
C ARG A 153 6.42 7.58 -9.41
N TRP A 154 6.41 6.45 -8.71
CA TRP A 154 5.42 6.17 -7.67
C TRP A 154 5.32 7.29 -6.62
N THR A 155 6.41 7.98 -6.27
CA THR A 155 6.40 9.10 -5.30
C THR A 155 5.67 10.35 -5.80
N LYS A 156 5.24 10.39 -7.05
CA LYS A 156 4.56 11.52 -7.70
C LYS A 156 3.22 11.10 -8.32
N PHE A 157 2.67 9.95 -7.94
CA PHE A 157 1.37 9.52 -8.43
C PHE A 157 0.26 10.44 -7.93
N SER A 158 -0.63 10.81 -8.84
CA SER A 158 -2.02 11.16 -8.54
C SER A 158 -2.87 9.90 -8.29
N GLU A 159 -4.10 10.05 -7.81
CA GLU A 159 -5.05 8.93 -7.67
C GLU A 159 -5.21 8.17 -9.00
N ALA A 160 -5.36 8.91 -10.11
CA ALA A 160 -5.55 8.30 -11.43
C ALA A 160 -4.29 7.56 -11.92
N ASP A 161 -3.09 8.02 -11.57
CA ASP A 161 -1.85 7.29 -11.87
C ASP A 161 -1.80 5.99 -11.06
N TYR A 162 -2.15 6.05 -9.78
CA TYR A 162 -2.19 4.89 -8.90
C TYR A 162 -3.18 3.83 -9.40
N VAL A 163 -4.42 4.23 -9.69
CA VAL A 163 -5.46 3.32 -10.21
C VAL A 163 -5.00 2.66 -11.51
N ALA A 164 -4.43 3.42 -12.44
CA ALA A 164 -3.91 2.86 -13.69
C ALA A 164 -2.84 1.79 -13.46
N HIS A 165 -2.01 1.91 -12.42
CA HIS A 165 -1.02 0.89 -12.08
C HIS A 165 -1.67 -0.32 -11.37
N ILE A 166 -2.65 -0.10 -10.49
CA ILE A 166 -3.37 -1.19 -9.83
C ILE A 166 -4.16 -2.04 -10.82
N ASP A 167 -4.76 -1.43 -11.84
CA ASP A 167 -5.47 -2.18 -12.90
C ASP A 167 -4.53 -3.12 -13.66
N VAL A 168 -3.26 -2.72 -13.84
CA VAL A 168 -2.23 -3.60 -14.41
C VAL A 168 -1.93 -4.76 -13.48
N ILE A 169 -1.80 -4.51 -12.17
CA ILE A 169 -1.58 -5.59 -11.18
C ILE A 169 -2.75 -6.56 -11.19
N LYS A 170 -4.00 -6.08 -11.21
CA LYS A 170 -5.20 -6.93 -11.27
C LYS A 170 -5.22 -7.80 -12.52
N LEU A 171 -4.83 -7.23 -13.66
CA LEU A 171 -4.73 -7.96 -14.91
C LEU A 171 -3.62 -9.03 -14.89
N LEU A 172 -2.50 -8.74 -14.22
CA LEU A 172 -1.37 -9.66 -14.09
C LEU A 172 -1.68 -10.82 -13.13
N MET A 173 -2.39 -10.51 -12.05
CA MET A 173 -2.71 -11.42 -10.96
C MET A 173 -4.06 -12.10 -11.15
N ASP A 174 -4.63 -12.14 -12.36
CA ASP A 174 -5.95 -12.72 -12.63
C ASP A 174 -6.15 -14.07 -11.92
N GLY A 175 -7.17 -14.14 -11.05
CA GLY A 175 -7.48 -15.32 -10.21
C GLY A 175 -6.54 -15.58 -9.02
N LYS A 176 -5.55 -14.72 -8.76
CA LYS A 176 -4.56 -14.83 -7.68
C LYS A 176 -4.63 -13.63 -6.72
N PRO A 177 -4.20 -13.80 -5.45
CA PRO A 177 -4.07 -12.69 -4.52
C PRO A 177 -3.12 -11.60 -5.03
N LEU A 178 -3.55 -10.33 -5.00
CA LEU A 178 -2.80 -9.21 -5.59
C LEU A 178 -1.43 -8.99 -4.92
N TYR A 179 -1.29 -9.29 -3.63
CA TYR A 179 -0.02 -9.18 -2.91
C TYR A 179 1.06 -10.13 -3.45
N GLN A 180 0.69 -11.23 -4.14
CA GLN A 180 1.68 -12.16 -4.69
C GLN A 180 2.51 -11.56 -5.82
N VAL A 181 2.07 -10.45 -6.41
CA VAL A 181 2.86 -9.73 -7.44
C VAL A 181 4.24 -9.29 -6.93
N GLU A 182 4.37 -9.16 -5.60
CA GLU A 182 5.62 -8.80 -4.94
C GLU A 182 6.70 -9.91 -5.04
N GLU A 183 6.36 -11.11 -5.54
CA GLU A 183 7.37 -12.13 -5.92
C GLU A 183 8.35 -11.63 -6.99
N HIS A 184 7.95 -10.58 -7.72
CA HIS A 184 8.77 -9.92 -8.72
C HIS A 184 9.57 -8.73 -8.16
N TRP A 185 9.67 -8.53 -6.84
CA TRP A 185 10.59 -7.54 -6.32
C TRP A 185 12.04 -7.88 -6.66
N GLU A 186 12.76 -6.92 -7.24
CA GLU A 186 14.22 -7.00 -7.42
C GLU A 186 14.89 -6.17 -6.31
N LEU A 187 15.31 -6.82 -5.23
CA LEU A 187 16.05 -6.22 -4.10
C LEU A 187 17.54 -6.05 -4.38
#